data_AF-A0ABD5U3G9-F1
#
_entry.id   AF-A0ABD5U3G9-F1
#
_cell.length_a   1.000
_cell.length_b   1.000
_cell.length_c   1.000
_cell.angle_alpha   90.00
_cell.angle_beta   90.00
_cell.angle_gamma   90.00
#
_symmetry.space_group_name_H-M   'P 1'
#
loop_
_entity.id
_entity.type
_entity.pdbx_description
1 polymer ?
#
loop_
_entity_poly.entity_id
_entity_poly.type
_entity_poly.pdbx_seq_one_letter_code
_entity_poly.pdbx_strand_id
1 'polypeptide(L)'
;MSVDETTEFTETVGRYLRSSGDSKQYRDTAETVLGQFETWLRRRDLNSFEDLERDGGQIIRRYADRLNQRVEADGIAASTAQMYYNVISGFLGFCVRDGVLSRNPATTDRAREPLPRDDQDRTQQFWTPDVRRQLVEYTNERACEAIEEDGLDATQAVQERAFVHVLAYTGVRGAEVFRVSGDDREGRQGLTWSRVDRESWTFRVWGKSQSWEDVSVL
;
A
#
# COMPACT_ATOMS: atom_id res chain seq x y z
N MET A 1 12.17 34.73 -10.33
CA MET A 1 10.75 34.66 -9.92
C MET A 1 10.01 33.86 -10.98
N SER A 2 9.93 32.54 -10.82
CA SER A 2 9.14 31.69 -11.69
C SER A 2 7.75 31.63 -11.08
N VAL A 3 6.75 32.18 -11.77
CA VAL A 3 5.36 32.00 -11.41
C VAL A 3 5.06 30.51 -11.59
N ASP A 4 4.65 29.86 -10.51
CA ASP A 4 4.26 28.46 -10.50
C ASP A 4 2.93 28.36 -11.26
N GLU A 5 2.99 28.14 -12.57
CA GLU A 5 1.81 27.85 -13.39
C GLU A 5 1.25 26.50 -12.92
N THR A 6 0.30 26.58 -11.98
CA THR A 6 -0.52 25.45 -11.58
C THR A 6 -1.30 25.02 -12.83
N THR A 7 -1.02 23.82 -13.34
CA THR A 7 -1.68 23.30 -14.54
C THR A 7 -3.07 22.80 -14.17
N GLU A 8 -3.98 22.80 -15.14
CA GLU A 8 -5.30 22.17 -15.05
C GLU A 8 -5.22 20.72 -14.52
N PHE A 9 -4.13 20.03 -14.87
CA PHE A 9 -3.81 18.70 -14.39
C PHE A 9 -3.55 18.68 -12.87
N THR A 10 -2.66 19.54 -12.36
CA THR A 10 -2.34 19.65 -10.92
C THR A 10 -3.59 19.98 -10.10
N GLU A 11 -4.43 20.89 -10.57
CA GLU A 11 -5.69 21.24 -9.87
C GLU A 11 -6.65 20.04 -9.79
N THR A 12 -6.77 19.29 -10.89
CA THR A 12 -7.64 18.11 -10.97
C THR A 12 -7.11 16.96 -10.12
N VAL A 13 -5.79 16.77 -10.03
CA VAL A 13 -5.16 15.85 -9.07
C VAL A 13 -5.53 16.25 -7.65
N GLY A 14 -5.46 17.53 -7.30
CA GLY A 14 -5.87 18.03 -5.98
C GLY A 14 -7.34 17.71 -5.66
N ARG A 15 -8.26 17.87 -6.62
CA ARG A 15 -9.67 17.47 -6.46
C ARG A 15 -9.82 15.96 -6.25
N TYR A 16 -9.12 15.16 -7.05
CA TYR A 16 -9.12 13.71 -6.91
C TYR A 16 -8.67 13.26 -5.52
N LEU A 17 -7.54 13.78 -5.01
CA LEU A 17 -6.99 13.41 -3.70
C LEU A 17 -7.92 13.76 -2.54
N ARG A 18 -8.64 14.90 -2.64
CA ARG A 18 -9.69 15.28 -1.67
C ARG A 18 -10.87 14.32 -1.69
N SER A 19 -11.27 13.85 -2.88
CA SER A 19 -12.39 12.90 -3.04
C SER A 19 -12.03 11.44 -2.69
N SER A 20 -10.75 11.07 -2.73
CA SER A 20 -10.29 9.69 -2.67
C SER A 20 -10.13 9.15 -1.24
N GLY A 21 -11.25 8.92 -0.54
CA GLY A 21 -11.38 8.10 0.68
C GLY A 21 -10.54 8.53 1.90
N ASP A 22 -10.84 8.00 3.10
CA ASP A 22 -10.24 8.51 4.36
C ASP A 22 -8.80 8.06 4.64
N SER A 23 -8.24 7.10 3.91
CA SER A 23 -6.89 6.60 4.22
C SER A 23 -5.81 7.54 3.71
N LYS A 24 -5.15 8.26 4.64
CA LYS A 24 -3.99 9.13 4.37
C LYS A 24 -2.92 8.43 3.53
N GLN A 25 -2.60 7.16 3.84
CA GLN A 25 -1.59 6.38 3.12
C GLN A 25 -1.89 6.20 1.62
N TYR A 26 -3.16 6.01 1.26
CA TYR A 26 -3.55 5.96 -0.16
C TYR A 26 -3.35 7.31 -0.83
N ARG A 27 -3.73 8.41 -0.17
CA ARG A 27 -3.56 9.77 -0.70
C ARG A 27 -2.09 10.09 -0.97
N ASP A 28 -1.19 9.78 -0.03
CA ASP A 28 0.27 10.00 -0.19
C ASP A 28 0.84 9.18 -1.36
N THR A 29 0.39 7.93 -1.49
CA THR A 29 0.78 7.06 -2.62
C THR A 29 0.26 7.62 -3.94
N ALA A 30 -1.02 8.01 -3.98
CA ALA A 30 -1.65 8.54 -5.17
C ALA A 30 -1.03 9.86 -5.63
N GLU A 31 -0.74 10.77 -4.69
CA GLU A 31 -0.04 12.03 -4.95
C GLU A 31 1.32 11.78 -5.61
N THR A 32 2.12 10.87 -5.04
CA THR A 32 3.43 10.51 -5.59
C THR A 32 3.33 9.96 -7.02
N VAL A 33 2.41 9.02 -7.24
CA VAL A 33 2.24 8.38 -8.56
C VAL A 33 1.71 9.37 -9.60
N LEU A 34 0.72 10.18 -9.25
CA LEU A 34 0.14 11.16 -10.16
C LEU A 34 1.13 12.28 -10.49
N GLY A 35 1.96 12.73 -9.54
CA GLY A 35 3.06 13.66 -9.81
C GLY A 35 4.12 13.08 -10.76
N GLN A 36 4.46 11.80 -10.62
CA GLN A 36 5.36 11.10 -11.57
C GLN A 36 4.74 10.95 -12.96
N PHE A 37 3.43 10.74 -13.04
CA PHE A 37 2.70 10.67 -14.30
C PHE A 37 2.64 12.04 -14.98
N GLU A 38 2.29 13.08 -14.25
CA GLU A 38 2.28 14.46 -14.73
C GLU A 38 3.66 14.87 -15.26
N THR A 39 4.72 14.63 -14.49
CA THR A 39 6.09 14.92 -14.92
C THR A 39 6.44 14.22 -16.24
N TRP A 40 5.94 13.01 -16.44
CA TRP A 40 6.19 12.24 -17.65
C TRP A 40 5.42 12.76 -18.87
N LEU A 41 4.18 13.22 -18.65
CA LEU A 41 3.35 13.88 -19.65
C LEU A 41 3.99 15.21 -20.07
N ARG A 42 4.37 16.05 -19.11
CA ARG A 42 5.03 17.35 -19.36
C ARG A 42 6.31 17.23 -20.18
N ARG A 43 7.15 16.22 -19.91
CA ARG A 43 8.37 15.95 -20.69
C ARG A 43 8.12 15.54 -22.16
N ARG A 44 6.86 15.33 -22.54
CA ARG A 44 6.42 14.97 -23.89
C ARG A 44 5.49 16.02 -24.49
N ASP A 45 5.45 17.20 -23.88
CA ASP A 45 4.57 18.32 -24.26
C ASP A 45 3.07 17.95 -24.23
N LEU A 46 2.70 16.95 -23.41
CA LEU A 46 1.31 16.57 -23.15
C LEU A 46 0.85 17.27 -21.88
N ASN A 47 0.27 18.47 -22.01
CA ASN A 47 -0.01 19.33 -20.86
C ASN A 47 -1.51 19.58 -20.64
N SER A 48 -2.38 19.00 -21.47
CA SER A 48 -3.81 19.24 -21.44
C SER A 48 -4.62 17.95 -21.32
N PHE A 49 -5.84 18.05 -20.80
CA PHE A 49 -6.80 16.94 -20.88
C PHE A 49 -7.29 16.70 -22.31
N GLU A 50 -7.20 17.70 -23.21
CA GLU A 50 -7.53 17.54 -24.63
C GLU A 50 -6.64 16.49 -25.31
N ASP A 51 -5.35 16.45 -24.98
CA ASP A 51 -4.43 15.41 -25.48
C ASP A 51 -4.83 14.02 -24.99
N LEU A 52 -5.28 13.90 -23.74
CA LEU A 52 -5.78 12.66 -23.16
C LEU A 52 -7.14 12.25 -23.77
N GLU A 53 -7.96 13.21 -24.15
CA GLU A 53 -9.24 12.96 -24.81
C GLU A 53 -9.02 12.44 -26.25
N ARG A 54 -8.14 13.11 -27.00
CA ARG A 54 -7.81 12.78 -28.40
C ARG A 54 -7.02 11.48 -28.52
N ASP A 55 -5.92 11.37 -27.77
CA ASP A 55 -4.90 10.32 -27.93
C ASP A 55 -4.68 9.46 -26.68
N GLY A 56 -5.55 9.56 -25.68
CA GLY A 56 -5.36 8.93 -24.37
C GLY A 56 -5.05 7.43 -24.42
N GLY A 57 -5.69 6.67 -25.31
CA GLY A 57 -5.40 5.24 -25.44
C GLY A 57 -3.93 4.95 -25.80
N GLN A 58 -3.34 5.75 -26.68
CA GLN A 58 -1.93 5.63 -27.06
C GLN A 58 -1.00 6.15 -25.96
N ILE A 59 -1.37 7.27 -25.33
CA ILE A 59 -0.60 7.87 -24.24
C ILE A 59 -0.51 6.90 -23.06
N ILE A 60 -1.63 6.32 -22.64
CA ILE A 60 -1.67 5.38 -21.52
C ILE A 60 -0.98 4.06 -21.86
N ARG A 61 -1.12 3.54 -23.09
CA ARG A 61 -0.33 2.38 -23.53
C ARG A 61 1.17 2.63 -23.40
N ARG A 62 1.66 3.77 -23.89
CA ARG A 62 3.09 4.15 -23.76
C ARG A 62 3.53 4.29 -22.31
N TYR A 63 2.64 4.74 -21.44
CA TYR A 63 2.95 4.78 -20.01
C TYR A 63 3.02 3.36 -19.40
N ALA A 64 2.12 2.45 -19.80
CA ALA A 64 2.19 1.05 -19.42
C ALA A 64 3.51 0.39 -19.91
N ASP A 65 3.91 0.64 -21.17
CA ASP A 65 5.20 0.19 -21.72
C ASP A 65 6.37 0.71 -20.86
N ARG A 66 6.34 1.98 -20.43
CA ARG A 66 7.35 2.54 -19.53
C ARG A 66 7.38 1.80 -18.19
N LEU A 67 6.22 1.49 -17.61
CA LEU A 67 6.17 0.75 -16.35
C LEU A 67 6.78 -0.65 -16.52
N ASN A 68 6.51 -1.32 -17.63
CA ASN A 68 7.12 -2.61 -17.96
C ASN A 68 8.65 -2.50 -18.10
N GLN A 69 9.15 -1.50 -18.84
CA GLN A 69 10.59 -1.25 -18.97
C GLN A 69 11.27 -1.00 -17.62
N ARG A 70 10.59 -0.38 -16.66
CA ARG A 70 11.12 -0.19 -15.31
C ARG A 70 11.19 -1.50 -14.52
N VAL A 71 10.29 -2.45 -14.80
CA VAL A 71 10.35 -3.79 -14.20
C VAL A 71 11.48 -4.60 -14.83
N GLU A 72 11.61 -4.57 -16.16
CA GLU A 72 12.70 -5.24 -16.89
C GLU A 72 14.09 -4.74 -16.49
N ALA A 73 14.19 -3.47 -16.09
CA ALA A 73 15.41 -2.85 -15.58
C ALA A 73 15.60 -3.00 -14.05
N ASP A 74 14.85 -3.88 -13.38
CA ASP A 74 14.86 -4.10 -11.92
C ASP A 74 14.65 -2.82 -11.08
N GLY A 75 14.04 -1.78 -11.68
CA GLY A 75 13.81 -0.50 -11.03
C GLY A 75 12.56 -0.47 -10.15
N ILE A 76 11.59 -1.35 -10.40
CA ILE A 76 10.38 -1.58 -9.59
C ILE A 76 9.90 -3.04 -9.76
N ALA A 77 9.10 -3.53 -8.81
CA ALA A 77 8.41 -4.82 -8.95
C ALA A 77 7.20 -4.73 -9.92
N ALA A 78 6.81 -5.87 -10.51
CA ALA A 78 5.61 -5.98 -11.35
C ALA A 78 4.33 -5.54 -10.62
N SER A 79 4.18 -5.94 -9.35
CA SER A 79 3.08 -5.52 -8.48
C SER A 79 3.03 -4.00 -8.29
N THR A 80 4.19 -3.35 -8.14
CA THR A 80 4.31 -1.87 -8.04
C THR A 80 3.89 -1.21 -9.36
N ALA A 81 4.32 -1.73 -10.50
CA ALA A 81 3.89 -1.25 -11.81
C ALA A 81 2.36 -1.32 -11.98
N GLN A 82 1.75 -2.46 -11.63
CA GLN A 82 0.29 -2.59 -11.67
C GLN A 82 -0.42 -1.63 -10.71
N MET A 83 0.13 -1.43 -9.50
CA MET A 83 -0.40 -0.46 -8.54
C MET A 83 -0.37 0.97 -9.10
N TYR A 84 0.75 1.39 -9.69
CA TYR A 84 0.88 2.71 -10.30
C TYR A 84 -0.15 2.89 -11.43
N TYR A 85 -0.30 1.89 -12.29
CA TYR A 85 -1.30 1.93 -13.35
C TYR A 85 -2.73 2.02 -12.79
N ASN A 86 -3.04 1.28 -11.73
CA ASN A 86 -4.37 1.30 -11.10
C ASN A 86 -4.70 2.67 -10.48
N VAL A 87 -3.73 3.34 -9.85
CA VAL A 87 -3.90 4.71 -9.36
C VAL A 87 -4.25 5.66 -10.52
N ILE A 88 -3.49 5.61 -11.62
CA ILE A 88 -3.73 6.44 -12.80
C ILE A 88 -5.11 6.13 -13.42
N SER A 89 -5.47 4.84 -13.52
CA SER A 89 -6.77 4.42 -14.03
C SER A 89 -7.92 4.94 -13.15
N GLY A 90 -7.75 4.92 -11.82
CA GLY A 90 -8.71 5.48 -10.86
C GLY A 90 -8.87 7.00 -11.00
N PHE A 91 -7.76 7.72 -11.14
CA PHE A 91 -7.75 9.16 -11.41
C PHE A 91 -8.46 9.51 -12.72
N LEU A 92 -8.15 8.83 -13.82
CA LEU A 92 -8.82 9.06 -15.10
C LEU A 92 -10.32 8.72 -15.05
N GLY A 93 -10.70 7.72 -14.25
CA GLY A 93 -12.10 7.42 -13.97
C GLY A 93 -12.80 8.55 -13.18
N PHE A 94 -12.09 9.21 -12.27
CA PHE A 94 -12.56 10.43 -11.63
C PHE A 94 -12.71 11.57 -12.64
N CYS A 95 -11.75 11.79 -13.54
CA CYS A 95 -11.86 12.82 -14.58
C CYS A 95 -13.10 12.62 -15.47
N VAL A 96 -13.52 11.37 -15.73
CA VAL A 96 -14.78 11.09 -16.43
C VAL A 96 -15.99 11.50 -15.60
N ARG A 97 -16.02 11.14 -14.32
CA ARG A 97 -17.14 11.52 -13.42
C ARG A 97 -17.25 13.02 -13.22
N ASP A 98 -16.12 13.72 -13.25
CA ASP A 98 -16.02 15.17 -13.09
C ASP A 98 -16.22 15.93 -14.42
N GLY A 99 -16.48 15.21 -15.53
CA GLY A 99 -16.78 15.78 -16.84
C GLY A 99 -15.58 16.33 -17.62
N VAL A 100 -14.36 16.10 -17.14
CA VAL A 100 -13.10 16.53 -17.77
C VAL A 100 -12.73 15.65 -18.96
N LEU A 101 -13.03 14.34 -18.87
CA LEU A 101 -12.86 13.38 -19.96
C LEU A 101 -14.20 12.74 -20.33
N SER A 102 -14.41 12.40 -21.60
CA SER A 102 -15.64 11.68 -21.99
C SER A 102 -15.58 10.18 -21.66
N ARG A 103 -14.37 9.61 -21.60
CA ARG A 103 -14.12 8.19 -21.34
C ARG A 103 -12.78 7.97 -20.66
N ASN A 104 -12.64 6.83 -19.99
CA ASN A 104 -11.38 6.45 -19.37
C ASN A 104 -10.50 5.68 -20.36
N PRO A 105 -9.39 6.24 -20.88
CA PRO A 105 -8.53 5.52 -21.83
C PRO A 105 -7.80 4.33 -21.22
N ALA A 106 -7.61 4.31 -19.89
CA ALA A 106 -6.85 3.29 -19.17
C ALA A 106 -7.61 1.97 -18.95
N THR A 107 -8.91 1.92 -19.24
CA THR A 107 -9.71 0.69 -19.12
C THR A 107 -9.66 -0.18 -20.37
N THR A 108 -9.09 0.31 -21.48
CA THR A 108 -9.01 -0.45 -22.72
C THR A 108 -7.97 -1.58 -22.63
N ASP A 109 -8.26 -2.73 -23.23
CA ASP A 109 -7.31 -3.86 -23.28
C ASP A 109 -5.99 -3.47 -23.93
N ARG A 110 -6.07 -2.65 -24.99
CA ARG A 110 -4.89 -2.11 -25.70
C ARG A 110 -3.99 -1.25 -24.79
N ALA A 111 -4.56 -0.50 -23.85
CA ALA A 111 -3.77 0.30 -22.91
C ALA A 111 -3.09 -0.56 -21.84
N ARG A 112 -3.69 -1.70 -21.49
CA ARG A 112 -3.22 -2.63 -20.46
C ARG A 112 -2.24 -3.67 -20.97
N GLU A 113 -2.28 -3.99 -22.26
CA GLU A 113 -1.47 -5.06 -22.89
C GLU A 113 0.02 -5.02 -22.51
N PRO A 114 0.69 -3.85 -22.43
CA PRO A 114 2.10 -3.80 -22.03
C PRO A 114 2.40 -4.11 -20.58
N LEU A 115 1.39 -4.10 -19.68
CA LEU A 115 1.66 -4.18 -18.26
C LEU A 115 2.34 -5.49 -17.89
N PRO A 116 3.34 -5.45 -17.01
CA PRO A 116 4.00 -6.66 -16.52
C PRO A 116 2.97 -7.52 -15.78
N ARG A 117 2.99 -8.82 -16.06
CA ARG A 117 2.25 -9.78 -15.25
C ARG A 117 2.95 -9.89 -13.90
N ASP A 118 2.14 -9.87 -12.84
CA ASP A 118 2.60 -10.16 -11.48
C ASP A 118 2.33 -11.64 -11.25
N ASP A 119 3.18 -12.48 -11.84
CA ASP A 119 3.16 -13.94 -11.71
C ASP A 119 3.92 -14.42 -10.46
N GLN A 120 4.28 -13.49 -9.57
CA GLN A 120 4.90 -13.82 -8.31
C GLN A 120 3.98 -14.73 -7.50
N ASP A 121 4.49 -15.93 -7.22
CA ASP A 121 3.90 -16.86 -6.29
C ASP A 121 3.97 -16.22 -4.89
N ARG A 122 2.86 -15.61 -4.46
CA ARG A 122 2.75 -14.87 -3.18
C ARG A 122 2.80 -15.79 -1.95
N THR A 123 3.22 -17.04 -2.14
CA THR A 123 3.49 -18.03 -1.10
C THR A 123 4.75 -17.72 -0.29
N GLN A 124 5.58 -16.76 -0.71
CA GLN A 124 6.81 -16.36 -0.02
C GLN A 124 6.57 -15.40 1.17
N GLN A 125 5.76 -15.80 2.15
CA GLN A 125 5.71 -15.13 3.47
C GLN A 125 5.43 -16.11 4.62
N PHE A 126 6.27 -17.12 4.77
CA PHE A 126 6.41 -17.75 6.08
C PHE A 126 7.88 -17.94 6.38
N TRP A 127 8.30 -17.54 7.58
CA TRP A 127 9.56 -18.02 8.14
C TRP A 127 9.56 -19.55 8.05
N THR A 128 10.68 -20.14 7.64
CA THR A 128 10.81 -21.59 7.76
C THR A 128 10.62 -21.97 9.23
N PRO A 129 10.13 -23.18 9.55
CA PRO A 129 9.97 -23.61 10.93
C PRO A 129 11.25 -23.41 11.77
N ASP A 130 12.43 -23.60 11.15
CA ASP A 130 13.72 -23.36 11.80
C ASP A 130 14.02 -21.87 12.06
N VAL A 131 13.77 -20.99 11.08
CA VAL A 131 13.94 -19.54 11.28
C VAL A 131 12.98 -19.02 12.33
N ARG A 132 11.72 -19.46 12.32
CA ARG A 132 10.73 -19.11 13.35
C ARG A 132 11.22 -19.54 14.74
N ARG A 133 11.69 -20.79 14.88
CA ARG A 133 12.22 -21.30 16.15
C ARG A 133 13.39 -20.46 16.65
N GLN A 134 14.37 -20.17 15.79
CA GLN A 134 15.54 -19.36 16.16
C GLN A 134 15.16 -17.94 16.61
N LEU A 135 14.23 -17.28 15.93
CA LEU A 135 13.77 -15.93 16.31
C LEU A 135 13.02 -15.93 17.65
N VAL A 136 12.17 -16.93 17.87
CA VAL A 136 11.42 -17.09 19.12
C VAL A 136 12.37 -17.38 20.29
N GLU A 137 13.32 -18.30 20.10
CA GLU A 137 14.34 -18.64 21.11
C GLU A 137 15.18 -17.41 21.46
N TYR A 138 15.72 -16.72 20.45
CA TYR A 138 16.56 -15.53 20.64
C TYR A 138 15.84 -14.42 21.42
N THR A 139 14.60 -14.10 21.06
CA THR A 139 13.84 -13.05 21.78
C THR A 139 13.40 -13.49 23.16
N ASN A 140 13.20 -14.79 23.38
CA ASN A 140 12.95 -15.31 24.72
C ASN A 140 14.18 -15.20 25.62
N GLU A 141 15.36 -15.57 25.12
CA GLU A 141 16.64 -15.44 25.83
C GLU A 141 16.92 -13.97 26.21
N ARG A 142 16.82 -13.05 25.23
CA ARG A 142 17.01 -11.61 25.48
C ARG A 142 16.03 -11.04 26.51
N ALA A 143 14.77 -11.45 26.48
CA ALA A 143 13.79 -11.01 27.46
C ALA A 143 14.08 -11.57 28.85
N CYS A 144 14.50 -12.83 28.97
CA CYS A 144 14.89 -13.42 30.25
C CYS A 144 16.10 -12.69 30.85
N GLU A 145 17.16 -12.48 30.07
CA GLU A 145 18.36 -11.76 30.51
C GLU A 145 18.01 -10.33 30.96
N ALA A 146 17.20 -9.60 30.20
CA ALA A 146 16.77 -8.25 30.57
C ALA A 146 15.90 -8.25 31.84
N ILE A 147 15.02 -9.24 32.03
CA ILE A 147 14.23 -9.36 33.26
C ILE A 147 15.15 -9.66 34.47
N GLU A 148 16.20 -10.45 34.28
CA GLU A 148 17.16 -10.74 35.35
C GLU A 148 17.99 -9.51 35.72
N GLU A 149 18.39 -8.69 34.74
CA GLU A 149 19.19 -7.48 34.93
C GLU A 149 18.36 -6.29 35.43
N ASP A 150 17.25 -5.99 34.75
CA ASP A 150 16.48 -4.75 34.90
C ASP A 150 15.11 -4.96 35.58
N GLY A 151 14.71 -6.21 35.83
CA GLY A 151 13.44 -6.52 36.48
C GLY A 151 12.21 -5.99 35.72
N LEU A 152 11.45 -5.11 36.36
CA LEU A 152 10.23 -4.52 35.76
C LEU A 152 10.54 -3.47 34.69
N ASP A 153 11.78 -2.97 34.64
CA ASP A 153 12.20 -1.96 33.67
C ASP A 153 12.59 -2.57 32.30
N ALA A 154 12.63 -3.90 32.19
CA ALA A 154 12.89 -4.71 30.98
C ALA A 154 11.79 -4.61 29.89
N THR A 155 11.08 -3.50 29.83
CA THR A 155 9.87 -3.29 29.03
C THR A 155 10.09 -3.50 27.54
N GLN A 156 11.21 -3.03 26.98
CA GLN A 156 11.51 -3.17 25.56
C GLN A 156 11.70 -4.65 25.16
N ALA A 157 12.57 -5.39 25.87
CA ALA A 157 12.85 -6.78 25.54
C ALA A 157 11.60 -7.67 25.68
N VAL A 158 10.77 -7.41 26.68
CA VAL A 158 9.48 -8.10 26.85
C VAL A 158 8.50 -7.76 25.72
N GLN A 159 8.45 -6.51 25.27
CA GLN A 159 7.64 -6.10 24.12
C GLN A 159 8.12 -6.76 22.82
N GLU A 160 9.43 -6.80 22.57
CA GLU A 160 10.02 -7.46 21.41
C GLU A 160 9.72 -8.96 21.39
N ARG A 161 9.82 -9.63 22.56
CA ARG A 161 9.41 -11.04 22.70
C ARG A 161 7.94 -11.24 22.32
N ALA A 162 7.04 -10.41 22.89
CA ALA A 162 5.62 -10.51 22.59
C ALA A 162 5.32 -10.24 21.10
N PHE A 163 5.99 -9.25 20.51
CA PHE A 163 5.90 -8.91 19.09
C PHE A 163 6.27 -10.09 18.20
N VAL A 164 7.42 -10.72 18.43
CA VAL A 164 7.89 -11.87 17.63
C VAL A 164 6.96 -13.06 17.79
N HIS A 165 6.44 -13.34 18.99
CA HIS A 165 5.48 -14.42 19.20
C HIS A 165 4.18 -14.21 18.44
N VAL A 166 3.62 -13.00 18.48
CA VAL A 166 2.40 -12.69 17.72
C VAL A 166 2.62 -12.92 16.22
N LEU A 167 3.73 -12.44 15.64
CA LEU A 167 4.03 -12.67 14.23
C LEU A 167 4.28 -14.15 13.90
N ALA A 168 4.99 -14.86 14.77
CA ALA A 168 5.38 -16.27 14.58
C ALA A 168 4.19 -17.22 14.48
N TYR A 169 3.12 -16.95 15.23
CA TYR A 169 2.04 -17.91 15.47
C TYR A 169 0.67 -17.49 14.92
N THR A 170 0.51 -16.24 14.45
CA THR A 170 -0.81 -15.75 13.99
C THR A 170 -0.84 -15.29 12.55
N GLY A 171 0.32 -15.01 11.93
CA GLY A 171 0.38 -14.53 10.54
C GLY A 171 -0.33 -13.19 10.30
N VAL A 172 -0.69 -12.47 11.36
CA VAL A 172 -1.33 -11.16 11.29
C VAL A 172 -0.42 -10.14 10.63
N ARG A 173 -1.05 -9.14 10.00
CA ARG A 173 -0.32 -7.99 9.47
C ARG A 173 -0.04 -6.99 10.57
N GLY A 174 1.07 -6.27 10.47
CA GLY A 174 1.42 -5.26 11.48
C GLY A 174 0.30 -4.25 11.73
N ALA A 175 -0.39 -3.77 10.68
CA ALA A 175 -1.49 -2.80 10.80
C ALA A 175 -2.80 -3.37 11.39
N GLU A 176 -2.88 -4.69 11.60
CA GLU A 176 -4.01 -5.35 12.27
C GLU A 176 -3.83 -5.40 13.78
N VAL A 177 -2.57 -5.49 14.25
CA VAL A 177 -2.26 -5.66 15.68
C VAL A 177 -1.51 -4.49 16.31
N PHE A 178 -0.86 -3.64 15.52
CA PHE A 178 -0.17 -2.43 15.98
C PHE A 178 -0.94 -1.17 15.61
N ARG A 179 -0.76 -0.13 16.42
CA ARG A 179 -1.33 1.19 16.16
C ARG A 179 -0.70 1.80 14.92
N VAL A 180 -1.53 2.26 13.99
CA VAL A 180 -1.10 3.00 12.81
C VAL A 180 -1.11 4.49 13.15
N SER A 181 0.07 5.12 13.15
CA SER A 181 0.18 6.55 13.44
C SER A 181 -0.55 7.40 12.39
N GLY A 182 -1.38 8.34 12.83
CA GLY A 182 -2.15 9.23 11.95
C GLY A 182 -3.35 8.59 11.27
N ASP A 183 -3.80 7.42 11.74
CA ASP A 183 -5.03 6.76 11.29
C ASP A 183 -5.94 6.49 12.48
N ASP A 184 -6.95 7.36 12.67
CA ASP A 184 -7.84 7.33 13.83
C ASP A 184 -9.05 6.40 13.64
N ARG A 185 -9.11 5.66 12.52
CA ARG A 185 -10.22 4.75 12.24
C ARG A 185 -10.28 3.61 13.27
N GLU A 186 -11.49 3.12 13.51
CA GLU A 186 -11.70 1.93 14.32
C GLU A 186 -10.95 0.73 13.68
N GLY A 187 -10.27 -0.06 14.50
CA GLY A 187 -9.41 -1.15 14.03
C GLY A 187 -7.98 -0.75 13.65
N ARG A 188 -7.61 0.54 13.73
CA ARG A 188 -6.24 1.04 13.48
C ARG A 188 -5.50 1.51 14.74
N GLN A 189 -6.13 1.37 15.91
CA GLN A 189 -5.55 1.71 17.21
C GLN A 189 -4.71 0.59 17.86
N GLY A 190 -4.43 -0.49 17.12
CA GLY A 190 -3.77 -1.69 17.64
C GLY A 190 -4.74 -2.67 18.31
N LEU A 191 -4.27 -3.90 18.51
CA LEU A 191 -4.99 -4.95 19.22
C LEU A 191 -4.98 -4.63 20.73
N THR A 192 -6.13 -4.77 21.36
CA THR A 192 -6.28 -4.64 22.82
C THR A 192 -6.92 -5.91 23.36
N TRP A 193 -6.79 -6.14 24.67
CA TRP A 193 -7.37 -7.32 25.33
C TRP A 193 -8.88 -7.46 25.15
N SER A 194 -9.60 -6.35 24.92
CA SER A 194 -11.04 -6.38 24.62
C SER A 194 -11.39 -7.09 23.31
N ARG A 195 -10.40 -7.30 22.43
CA ARG A 195 -10.53 -7.96 21.12
C ARG A 195 -9.83 -9.33 21.06
N VAL A 196 -9.47 -9.87 22.21
CA VAL A 196 -8.91 -11.22 22.34
C VAL A 196 -9.96 -12.12 23.00
N ASP A 197 -10.47 -13.08 22.25
CA ASP A 197 -11.28 -14.17 22.81
C ASP A 197 -10.31 -15.20 23.41
N ARG A 198 -10.38 -15.38 24.73
CA ARG A 198 -9.53 -16.31 25.47
C ARG A 198 -10.11 -17.73 25.57
N GLU A 199 -11.39 -17.91 25.21
CA GLU A 199 -12.00 -19.23 25.12
C GLU A 199 -11.61 -19.88 23.78
N SER A 200 -11.70 -19.11 22.70
CA SER A 200 -11.38 -19.57 21.35
C SER A 200 -9.93 -19.31 20.92
N TRP A 201 -9.16 -18.54 21.72
CA TRP A 201 -7.82 -18.03 21.38
C TRP A 201 -7.77 -17.38 19.99
N THR A 202 -8.69 -16.44 19.74
CA THR A 202 -8.76 -15.67 18.49
C THR A 202 -8.57 -14.18 18.73
N PHE A 203 -8.02 -13.50 17.73
CA PHE A 203 -7.91 -12.04 17.67
C PHE A 203 -8.95 -11.49 16.71
N ARG A 204 -9.74 -10.51 17.16
CA ARG A 204 -10.64 -9.77 16.30
C ARG A 204 -9.93 -8.57 15.69
N VAL A 205 -9.59 -8.65 14.40
CA VAL A 205 -8.77 -7.66 13.68
C VAL A 205 -9.52 -7.02 12.52
N TRP A 206 -9.08 -5.82 12.09
CA TRP A 206 -9.63 -5.12 10.94
C TRP A 206 -8.84 -5.45 9.67
N GLY A 207 -9.35 -6.42 8.91
CA GLY A 207 -8.68 -7.05 7.78
C GLY A 207 -8.63 -6.19 6.51
N LYS A 208 -7.98 -6.75 5.48
CA LYS A 208 -7.82 -6.08 4.17
C LYS A 208 -9.16 -5.77 3.49
N SER A 209 -10.15 -6.61 3.75
CA SER A 209 -11.51 -6.51 3.22
C SER A 209 -12.26 -5.28 3.73
N GLN A 210 -11.65 -4.50 4.64
CA GLN A 210 -12.32 -3.45 5.40
C GLN A 210 -13.51 -3.99 6.21
N SER A 211 -13.29 -5.14 6.83
CA SER A 211 -14.25 -5.76 7.74
C SER A 211 -13.54 -6.41 8.93
N TRP A 212 -14.31 -6.71 9.99
CA TRP A 212 -13.82 -7.42 11.16
C TRP A 212 -13.66 -8.91 10.85
N GLU A 213 -12.49 -9.45 11.15
CA GLU A 213 -12.13 -10.85 10.90
C GLU A 213 -11.54 -11.44 12.19
N ASP A 214 -11.82 -12.72 12.47
CA ASP A 214 -11.21 -13.44 13.59
C ASP A 214 -10.02 -14.26 13.08
N VAL A 215 -8.85 -14.03 13.69
CA VAL A 215 -7.60 -14.73 13.38
C VAL A 215 -7.25 -15.67 14.52
N SER A 216 -7.09 -16.96 14.22
CA SER A 216 -6.69 -17.96 15.22
C SER A 216 -5.23 -17.82 15.60
N VAL A 217 -4.95 -17.97 16.89
CA VAL A 217 -3.59 -18.13 17.41
C VAL A 217 -3.24 -19.62 17.36
N LEU A 218 -2.27 -20.01 16.52
CA LEU A 218 -1.83 -21.40 16.34
C LEU A 218 -0.79 -21.83 17.37
#